data_AF-A0A7X6ZYB5-F1
#
_entry.id   AF-A0A7X6ZYB5-F1
#
_cell.length_a   1.000
_cell.length_b   1.000
_cell.length_c   1.000
_cell.angle_alpha   90.00
_cell.angle_beta   90.00
_cell.angle_gamma   90.00
#
_symmetry.space_group_name_H-M   'P 1'
#
loop_
_entity.id
_entity.type
_entity.pdbx_description
1 polymer ?
#
loop_
_entity_poly.entity_id
_entity_poly.type
_entity_poly.pdbx_seq_one_letter_code
_entity_poly.pdbx_strand_id
1 'polypeptide(L)'
;SYLKVLSAAVVPAILFFWGIWCSLSLEAAKLGLVGLPRNTLPRVKDVVFKSGYKAIPLAVIVYFLVKGYNPLYAGCWGIIFAVLLSFVKKEDRLDFKSMIETLEEGSKSALSVAIACIIVGIVIGMMGATGIALKVGDVILSFTKGNLLMTLIATMGLSMVLGMGMPTTASYVMASAVAAPALILLGCRPLDVHFFVFFYAVLSSVTPPVCVGAYTAAGIAGADPNKTAFTSIKLALSGFIVPFVFVYAPEIMLTNVESWPTTIFAILTAIVGVYGLAIATEGFIVHKVPFWGRFLAFAGAILLIVPGIYGDVGGFALLSFVIFYNVKIQKKGSQSLA
;
A
#
# COMPACT_ATOMS: atom_id res chain seq x y z
N SER A 1 -9.07 -16.35 -10.39
CA SER A 1 -9.23 -17.05 -9.10
C SER A 1 -8.68 -16.17 -7.98
N TYR A 2 -9.29 -16.18 -6.79
CA TYR A 2 -8.83 -15.42 -5.62
C TYR A 2 -7.36 -15.73 -5.28
N LEU A 3 -6.96 -17.00 -5.34
CA LEU A 3 -5.57 -17.39 -5.11
C LEU A 3 -4.56 -16.68 -6.02
N LYS A 4 -4.94 -16.42 -7.28
CA LYS A 4 -4.09 -15.70 -8.25
C LYS A 4 -3.94 -14.22 -7.88
N VAL A 5 -5.01 -13.61 -7.37
CA VAL A 5 -4.99 -12.23 -6.88
C VAL A 5 -4.17 -12.15 -5.59
N LEU A 6 -4.37 -13.10 -4.68
CA LEU A 6 -3.63 -13.18 -3.43
C LEU A 6 -2.14 -13.39 -3.69
N SER A 7 -1.75 -14.35 -4.53
CA SER A 7 -0.34 -14.58 -4.86
C SER A 7 0.29 -13.33 -5.48
N ALA A 8 -0.46 -12.61 -6.32
CA ALA A 8 0.01 -11.37 -6.93
C ALA A 8 0.15 -10.20 -5.95
N ALA A 9 -0.64 -10.18 -4.88
CA ALA A 9 -0.61 -9.12 -3.88
C ALA A 9 0.50 -9.28 -2.82
N VAL A 10 1.02 -10.48 -2.60
CA VAL A 10 1.96 -10.76 -1.49
C VAL A 10 3.21 -9.88 -1.57
N VAL A 11 3.88 -9.84 -2.71
CA VAL A 11 5.13 -9.09 -2.85
C VAL A 11 4.89 -7.58 -2.81
N PRO A 12 3.93 -6.99 -3.56
CA PRO A 12 3.57 -5.58 -3.39
C PRO A 12 3.22 -5.20 -1.95
N ALA A 13 2.50 -6.07 -1.22
CA ALA A 13 2.17 -5.82 0.18
C ALA A 13 3.43 -5.79 1.05
N ILE A 14 4.35 -6.75 0.88
CA ILE A 14 5.64 -6.76 1.60
C ILE A 14 6.43 -5.49 1.32
N LEU A 15 6.58 -5.10 0.05
CA LEU A 15 7.31 -3.88 -0.34
C LEU A 15 6.66 -2.62 0.24
N PHE A 16 5.33 -2.54 0.22
CA PHE A 16 4.58 -1.42 0.80
C PHE A 16 4.80 -1.30 2.31
N PHE A 17 4.58 -2.38 3.06
CA PHE A 17 4.79 -2.39 4.51
C PHE A 17 6.25 -2.17 4.89
N TRP A 18 7.18 -2.75 4.14
CA TRP A 18 8.61 -2.54 4.32
C TRP A 18 8.98 -1.06 4.11
N GLY A 19 8.46 -0.43 3.05
CA GLY A 19 8.69 0.99 2.79
C GLY A 19 8.18 1.90 3.91
N ILE A 20 6.95 1.67 4.37
CA ILE A 20 6.39 2.42 5.51
C ILE A 20 7.23 2.20 6.76
N TRP A 21 7.60 0.94 7.06
CA TRP A 21 8.42 0.61 8.21
C TRP A 21 9.77 1.33 8.16
N CYS A 22 10.43 1.35 7.01
CA CYS A 22 11.71 2.03 6.82
C CYS A 22 11.58 3.53 7.01
N SER A 23 10.62 4.18 6.34
CA SER A 23 10.37 5.62 6.47
C SER A 23 10.06 6.00 7.92
N LEU A 24 9.19 5.24 8.59
CA LEU A 24 8.80 5.49 9.98
C LEU A 24 9.97 5.25 10.95
N SER A 25 10.77 4.21 10.74
CA SER A 25 11.96 3.93 11.55
C SER A 25 13.02 5.03 11.41
N LEU A 26 13.24 5.54 10.20
CA LEU A 26 14.21 6.61 9.94
C LEU A 26 13.73 7.95 10.52
N GLU A 27 12.44 8.27 10.39
CA GLU A 27 11.88 9.48 11.00
C GLU A 27 11.90 9.40 12.53
N ALA A 28 11.57 8.24 13.11
CA ALA A 28 11.66 8.03 14.56
C ALA A 28 13.11 8.18 15.08
N ALA A 29 14.09 7.63 14.35
CA ALA A 29 15.51 7.79 14.67
C ALA A 29 15.95 9.25 14.57
N LYS A 30 15.47 9.98 13.55
CA LYS A 30 15.75 11.41 13.36
C LYS A 30 15.19 12.28 14.47
N LEU A 31 14.05 11.91 15.03
CA LEU A 31 13.42 12.56 16.19
C LEU A 31 14.00 12.10 17.53
N GLY A 32 14.90 11.12 17.54
CA GLY A 32 15.49 10.57 18.77
C GLY A 32 14.48 9.85 19.66
N LEU A 33 13.40 9.31 19.09
CA LEU A 33 12.36 8.62 19.84
C LEU A 33 12.89 7.31 20.39
N VAL A 34 12.78 7.11 21.70
CA VAL A 34 13.20 5.90 22.39
C VAL A 34 11.96 5.05 22.68
N GLY A 35 12.04 3.75 22.41
CA GLY A 35 10.96 2.82 22.72
C GLY A 35 10.66 2.74 24.22
N LEU A 36 9.45 2.32 24.58
CA LEU A 36 9.06 2.14 25.97
C LEU A 36 9.92 1.07 26.68
N PRO A 37 10.22 1.25 27.97
CA PRO A 37 10.96 0.26 28.76
C PRO A 37 10.28 -1.13 28.72
N ARG A 38 11.05 -2.21 28.52
CA ARG A 38 10.51 -3.57 28.35
C ARG A 38 9.64 -4.07 29.50
N ASN A 39 9.85 -3.55 30.71
CA ASN A 39 9.06 -3.86 31.91
C ASN A 39 7.65 -3.25 31.89
N THR A 40 7.39 -2.24 31.04
CA THR A 40 6.07 -1.63 30.84
C THR A 40 5.26 -2.30 29.73
N LEU A 41 5.89 -3.18 28.93
CA LEU A 41 5.22 -3.87 27.85
C LEU A 41 4.47 -5.10 28.38
N PRO A 42 3.20 -5.31 27.96
CA PRO A 42 2.51 -6.56 28.26
C PRO A 42 3.27 -7.73 27.62
N ARG A 43 3.36 -8.86 28.34
CA ARG A 43 4.03 -10.05 27.80
C ARG A 43 3.23 -10.58 26.61
N VAL A 44 3.87 -10.70 25.44
CA VAL A 44 3.23 -11.16 24.19
C VAL A 44 2.50 -12.48 24.39
N LYS A 45 3.10 -13.42 25.13
CA LYS A 45 2.47 -14.72 25.45
C LYS A 45 1.14 -14.53 26.17
N ASP A 46 1.09 -13.65 27.16
CA ASP A 46 -0.13 -13.41 27.95
C ASP A 46 -1.23 -12.81 27.07
N VAL A 47 -0.89 -11.92 26.14
CA VAL A 47 -1.86 -11.33 25.19
C VAL A 47 -2.36 -12.39 24.20
N VAL A 48 -1.48 -13.22 23.64
CA VAL A 48 -1.87 -14.28 22.71
C VAL A 48 -2.75 -15.33 23.40
N PHE A 49 -2.43 -15.75 24.61
CA PHE A 49 -3.28 -16.69 25.36
C PHE A 49 -4.60 -16.04 25.79
N LYS A 50 -4.60 -14.76 26.19
CA LYS A 50 -5.82 -14.08 26.67
C LYS A 50 -6.73 -13.62 25.55
N SER A 51 -6.23 -13.28 24.37
CA SER A 51 -7.02 -12.63 23.31
C SER A 51 -6.79 -13.20 21.92
N GLY A 52 -5.88 -14.18 21.76
CA GLY A 52 -5.54 -14.76 20.46
C GLY A 52 -6.70 -15.46 19.77
N TYR A 53 -7.69 -15.98 20.52
CA TYR A 53 -8.90 -16.56 19.92
C TYR A 53 -9.71 -15.54 19.12
N LYS A 54 -9.60 -14.23 19.41
CA LYS A 54 -10.29 -13.18 18.64
C LYS A 54 -9.80 -13.07 17.19
N ALA A 55 -8.63 -13.64 16.87
CA ALA A 55 -8.11 -13.69 15.51
C ALA A 55 -8.62 -14.88 14.68
N ILE A 56 -9.30 -15.84 15.30
CA ILE A 56 -9.82 -17.04 14.62
C ILE A 56 -10.77 -16.71 13.46
N PRO A 57 -11.72 -15.75 13.55
CA PRO A 57 -12.60 -15.40 12.43
C PRO A 57 -11.83 -15.00 11.17
N LEU A 58 -10.72 -14.26 11.33
CA LEU A 58 -9.84 -13.89 10.22
C LEU A 58 -9.16 -15.12 9.62
N ALA A 59 -8.66 -16.03 10.46
CA ALA A 59 -8.06 -17.29 10.01
C ALA A 59 -9.06 -18.16 9.24
N VAL A 60 -10.32 -18.21 9.68
CA VAL A 60 -11.41 -18.92 9.00
C VAL A 60 -11.68 -18.33 7.62
N ILE A 61 -11.76 -17.00 7.50
CA ILE A 61 -11.94 -16.31 6.22
C ILE A 61 -10.79 -16.67 5.27
N VAL A 62 -9.54 -16.56 5.73
CA VAL A 62 -8.35 -16.89 4.92
C VAL A 62 -8.37 -18.37 4.50
N TYR A 63 -8.71 -19.29 5.40
CA TYR A 63 -8.80 -20.72 5.11
C TYR A 63 -9.78 -21.03 3.97
N PHE A 64 -11.01 -20.51 4.05
CA PHE A 64 -12.03 -20.74 3.02
C PHE A 64 -11.63 -20.11 1.68
N LEU A 65 -11.05 -18.91 1.70
CA LEU A 65 -10.57 -18.24 0.50
C LEU A 65 -9.42 -18.99 -0.18
N VAL A 66 -8.49 -19.55 0.60
CA VAL A 66 -7.38 -20.37 0.09
C VAL A 66 -7.89 -21.69 -0.49
N LYS A 67 -8.94 -22.28 0.09
CA LYS A 67 -9.63 -23.46 -0.46
C LYS A 67 -10.44 -23.16 -1.73
N GLY A 68 -10.54 -21.89 -2.15
CA GLY A 68 -11.22 -21.49 -3.38
C GLY A 68 -12.73 -21.29 -3.23
N TYR A 69 -13.25 -21.22 -2.00
CA TYR A 69 -14.66 -20.86 -1.77
C TYR A 69 -14.93 -19.39 -2.14
N ASN A 70 -16.19 -19.09 -2.41
CA ASN A 70 -16.63 -17.71 -2.68
C ASN A 70 -16.36 -16.79 -1.47
N PRO A 71 -15.83 -15.56 -1.66
CA PRO A 71 -15.65 -14.59 -0.58
C PRO A 71 -16.87 -14.34 0.31
N LEU A 72 -18.08 -14.36 -0.26
CA LEU A 72 -19.31 -14.19 0.53
C LEU A 72 -19.49 -15.33 1.53
N TYR A 73 -19.22 -16.57 1.09
CA TYR A 73 -19.27 -17.77 1.94
C TYR A 73 -18.24 -17.70 3.07
N ALA A 74 -17.00 -17.29 2.75
CA ALA A 74 -15.94 -17.11 3.74
C ALA A 74 -16.32 -16.05 4.79
N GLY A 75 -16.92 -14.94 4.36
CA GLY A 75 -17.42 -13.88 5.24
C GLY A 75 -18.52 -14.36 6.18
N CYS A 76 -19.52 -15.10 5.68
CA CYS A 76 -20.59 -15.68 6.51
C CYS A 76 -20.02 -16.58 7.61
N TRP A 77 -19.07 -17.46 7.29
CA TRP A 77 -18.40 -18.27 8.30
C TRP A 77 -17.57 -17.44 9.28
N GLY A 78 -16.89 -16.40 8.81
CA GLY A 78 -16.19 -15.45 9.69
C GLY A 78 -17.14 -14.82 10.72
N ILE A 79 -18.33 -14.39 10.31
CA ILE A 79 -19.36 -13.83 11.20
C ILE A 79 -19.85 -14.88 12.20
N ILE A 80 -20.17 -16.09 11.74
CA ILE A 80 -20.61 -17.19 12.62
C ILE A 80 -19.54 -17.49 13.68
N PHE A 81 -18.28 -17.62 13.28
CA PHE A 81 -17.18 -17.85 14.23
C PHE A 81 -16.97 -16.67 15.17
N ALA A 82 -17.11 -15.42 14.72
CA ALA A 82 -17.03 -14.24 15.59
C ALA A 82 -18.12 -14.28 16.68
N VAL A 83 -19.36 -14.62 16.30
CA VAL A 83 -20.48 -14.78 17.25
C VAL A 83 -20.23 -15.94 18.20
N LEU A 84 -19.81 -17.12 17.71
CA LEU A 84 -19.51 -18.27 18.57
C LEU A 84 -18.39 -17.96 19.58
N LEU A 85 -17.35 -17.25 19.14
CA LEU A 85 -16.20 -16.90 20.00
C LEU A 85 -16.51 -15.81 21.01
N SER A 86 -17.53 -14.98 20.78
CA SER A 86 -18.02 -14.04 21.78
C SER A 86 -18.45 -14.74 23.08
N PHE A 87 -18.92 -15.99 22.99
CA PHE A 87 -19.37 -16.75 24.16
C PHE A 87 -18.25 -17.33 25.02
N VAL A 88 -17.00 -17.34 24.52
CA VAL A 88 -15.84 -17.96 25.18
C VAL A 88 -15.47 -17.24 26.48
N LYS A 89 -15.45 -15.91 26.49
CA LYS A 89 -15.17 -15.11 27.68
C LYS A 89 -16.38 -14.29 28.08
N LYS A 90 -16.66 -14.25 29.39
CA LYS A 90 -17.78 -13.48 29.95
C LYS A 90 -17.71 -11.99 29.59
N GLU A 91 -16.50 -11.45 29.47
CA GLU A 91 -16.23 -10.05 29.09
C GLU A 91 -16.58 -9.73 27.62
N ASP A 92 -16.53 -10.73 26.73
CA ASP A 92 -16.77 -10.55 25.29
C ASP A 92 -18.15 -11.05 24.87
N ARG A 93 -18.99 -11.49 25.81
CA ARG A 93 -20.31 -12.05 25.51
C ARG A 93 -21.22 -11.00 24.89
N LEU A 94 -21.70 -11.31 23.69
CA LEU A 94 -22.76 -10.54 23.05
C LEU A 94 -24.08 -10.82 23.77
N ASP A 95 -24.66 -9.78 24.37
CA ASP A 95 -26.07 -9.82 24.78
C ASP A 95 -26.97 -9.73 23.53
N PHE A 96 -28.23 -10.15 23.65
CA PHE A 96 -29.18 -10.13 22.52
C PHE A 96 -29.34 -8.71 21.94
N LYS A 97 -29.36 -7.70 22.82
CA LYS A 97 -29.40 -6.29 22.41
C LYS A 97 -28.14 -5.88 21.64
N SER A 98 -26.96 -6.18 22.18
CA SER A 98 -25.68 -5.87 21.53
C SER A 98 -25.50 -6.61 20.20
N MET A 99 -26.05 -7.82 20.08
CA MET A 99 -26.07 -8.56 18.82
C MET A 99 -26.90 -7.82 17.77
N ILE A 100 -28.11 -7.37 18.10
CA ILE A 100 -28.96 -6.58 17.20
C ILE A 100 -28.26 -5.26 16.82
N GLU A 101 -27.71 -4.54 17.80
CA GLU A 101 -26.97 -3.29 17.57
C GLU A 101 -25.79 -3.51 16.60
N THR A 102 -25.02 -4.59 16.79
CA THR A 102 -23.88 -4.93 15.90
C THR A 102 -24.36 -5.29 14.49
N LEU A 103 -25.47 -6.02 14.35
CA LEU A 103 -26.07 -6.33 13.05
C LEU A 103 -26.58 -5.06 12.35
N GLU A 104 -27.17 -4.13 13.11
CA GLU A 104 -27.64 -2.84 12.62
C GLU A 104 -26.47 -1.97 12.13
N GLU A 105 -25.39 -1.86 12.90
CA GLU A 105 -24.17 -1.14 12.52
C GLU A 105 -23.50 -1.74 11.29
N GLY A 106 -23.43 -3.07 11.22
CA GLY A 106 -22.93 -3.79 10.04
C GLY A 106 -23.79 -3.51 8.80
N SER A 107 -25.11 -3.49 8.96
CA SER A 107 -26.06 -3.18 7.88
C SER A 107 -25.95 -1.73 7.41
N LYS A 108 -25.83 -0.77 8.33
CA LYS A 108 -25.60 0.65 8.02
C LYS A 108 -24.29 0.86 7.27
N SER A 109 -23.23 0.18 7.70
CA SER A 109 -21.91 0.23 7.04
C SER A 109 -21.96 -0.36 5.63
N ALA A 110 -22.64 -1.50 5.45
CA ALA A 110 -22.84 -2.13 4.15
C ALA A 110 -23.70 -1.27 3.21
N LEU A 111 -24.72 -0.60 3.73
CA LEU A 111 -25.61 0.26 2.95
C LEU A 111 -24.85 1.43 2.30
N SER A 112 -23.93 2.07 3.03
CA SER A 112 -23.09 3.14 2.49
C SER A 112 -22.27 2.68 1.29
N VAL A 113 -21.67 1.49 1.38
CA VAL A 113 -20.92 0.88 0.28
C VAL A 113 -21.84 0.51 -0.89
N ALA A 114 -23.02 -0.05 -0.61
CA ALA A 114 -23.98 -0.47 -1.62
C ALA A 114 -24.47 0.71 -2.47
N ILE A 115 -24.84 1.84 -1.85
CA ILE A 115 -25.28 3.05 -2.56
C ILE A 115 -24.18 3.56 -3.49
N ALA A 116 -22.94 3.64 -3.01
CA ALA A 116 -21.80 4.06 -3.84
C ALA A 116 -21.61 3.13 -5.05
N CYS A 117 -21.67 1.80 -4.85
CA CYS A 117 -21.57 0.83 -5.93
C CYS A 117 -22.72 0.92 -6.95
N ILE A 118 -23.96 1.19 -6.51
CA ILE A 118 -25.12 1.38 -7.40
C ILE A 118 -24.89 2.59 -8.32
N ILE A 119 -24.48 3.72 -7.75
CA ILE A 119 -24.23 4.95 -8.50
C ILE A 119 -23.09 4.73 -9.51
N VAL A 120 -21.97 4.14 -9.07
CA VAL A 120 -20.85 3.80 -9.96
C VAL A 120 -21.29 2.83 -11.06
N GLY A 121 -22.14 1.85 -10.75
CA GLY A 121 -22.69 0.92 -11.74
C GLY A 121 -23.50 1.61 -12.83
N ILE A 122 -24.33 2.59 -12.48
CA ILE A 122 -25.09 3.41 -13.45
C ILE A 122 -24.12 4.20 -14.34
N VAL A 123 -23.11 4.83 -13.74
CA VAL A 123 -22.08 5.58 -14.48
C VAL A 123 -21.35 4.67 -15.46
N ILE A 124 -20.90 3.49 -15.03
CA ILE A 124 -20.23 2.52 -15.90
C ILE A 124 -21.16 2.03 -17.01
N GLY A 125 -22.44 1.78 -16.71
CA GLY A 125 -23.44 1.39 -17.70
C GLY A 125 -23.61 2.46 -18.79
N MET A 126 -23.71 3.72 -18.40
CA MET A 126 -23.77 4.85 -19.33
C MET A 126 -22.47 5.00 -20.13
N MET A 127 -21.31 4.85 -19.49
CA MET A 127 -20.00 4.93 -20.15
C MET A 127 -19.80 3.80 -21.16
N GLY A 128 -20.28 2.60 -20.85
CA GLY A 128 -20.27 1.45 -21.76
C GLY A 128 -21.17 1.69 -22.98
N ALA A 129 -22.39 2.21 -22.77
CA ALA A 129 -23.31 2.52 -23.86
C ALA A 129 -22.83 3.65 -24.78
N THR A 130 -22.09 4.63 -24.23
CA THR A 130 -21.59 5.79 -24.98
C THR A 130 -20.17 5.61 -25.53
N GLY A 131 -19.44 4.59 -25.10
CA GLY A 131 -18.04 4.35 -25.47
C GLY A 131 -17.04 5.35 -24.85
N ILE A 132 -17.48 6.21 -23.91
CA ILE A 132 -16.64 7.25 -23.29
C ILE A 132 -15.44 6.63 -22.57
N ALA A 133 -15.59 5.46 -21.95
CA ALA A 133 -14.50 4.78 -21.24
C ALA A 133 -13.28 4.51 -22.14
N LEU A 134 -13.50 4.05 -23.37
CA LEU A 134 -12.43 3.82 -24.35
C LEU A 134 -11.84 5.14 -24.83
N LYS A 135 -12.70 6.14 -25.07
CA LYS A 135 -12.28 7.46 -25.52
C LYS A 135 -11.40 8.19 -24.50
N VAL A 136 -11.65 8.02 -23.20
CA VAL A 136 -10.75 8.52 -22.14
C VAL A 136 -9.37 7.87 -22.24
N GLY A 137 -9.32 6.55 -22.50
CA GLY A 137 -8.08 5.84 -22.77
C GLY A 137 -7.31 6.44 -23.96
N ASP A 138 -7.99 6.65 -25.08
CA ASP A 138 -7.39 7.26 -26.28
C ASP A 138 -6.90 8.69 -26.03
N VAL A 139 -7.65 9.49 -25.27
CA VAL A 139 -7.23 10.85 -24.90
C VAL A 139 -5.94 10.82 -24.10
N ILE A 140 -5.84 9.92 -23.10
CA ILE A 140 -4.60 9.74 -22.34
C ILE A 140 -3.46 9.37 -23.29
N LEU A 141 -3.65 8.40 -24.17
CA LEU A 141 -2.62 7.97 -25.12
C LEU A 141 -2.18 9.05 -26.10
N SER A 142 -3.13 9.85 -26.58
CA SER A 142 -2.85 10.98 -27.47
C SER A 142 -2.00 12.05 -26.76
N PHE A 143 -2.25 12.27 -25.47
CA PHE A 143 -1.49 13.21 -24.66
C PHE A 143 -0.09 12.68 -24.31
N THR A 144 0.02 11.38 -24.02
CA THR A 144 1.26 10.73 -23.61
C THR A 144 2.12 10.24 -24.78
N LYS A 145 1.60 10.37 -26.01
CA LYS A 145 2.25 9.95 -27.27
C LYS A 145 2.69 8.47 -27.25
N GLY A 146 1.95 7.62 -26.52
CA GLY A 146 2.28 6.20 -26.37
C GLY A 146 3.44 5.88 -25.42
N ASN A 147 3.96 6.86 -24.67
CA ASN A 147 5.00 6.59 -23.68
C ASN A 147 4.38 5.91 -22.44
N LEU A 148 4.86 4.72 -22.09
CA LEU A 148 4.36 3.96 -20.94
C LEU A 148 4.47 4.73 -19.62
N LEU A 149 5.59 5.39 -19.34
CA LEU A 149 5.80 6.11 -18.08
C LEU A 149 4.80 7.27 -17.92
N MET A 150 4.64 8.07 -18.97
CA MET A 150 3.70 9.19 -18.95
C MET A 150 2.26 8.70 -18.83
N THR A 151 1.94 7.57 -19.46
CA THR A 151 0.62 6.94 -19.35
C THR A 151 0.37 6.43 -17.93
N LEU A 152 1.36 5.80 -17.29
CA LEU A 152 1.26 5.40 -15.89
C LEU A 152 1.04 6.59 -14.96
N ILE A 153 1.75 7.70 -15.17
CA ILE A 153 1.58 8.93 -14.37
C ILE A 153 0.18 9.54 -14.59
N ALA A 154 -0.29 9.61 -15.84
CA ALA A 154 -1.63 10.12 -16.14
C ALA A 154 -2.74 9.21 -15.56
N THR A 155 -2.61 7.90 -15.71
CA THR A 155 -3.51 6.90 -15.13
C THR A 155 -3.49 6.94 -13.61
N MET A 156 -2.32 7.14 -12.98
CA MET A 156 -2.19 7.34 -11.53
C MET A 156 -3.01 8.56 -11.08
N GLY A 157 -2.78 9.72 -11.71
CA GLY A 157 -3.50 10.95 -11.37
C GLY A 157 -5.01 10.80 -11.54
N LEU A 158 -5.46 10.24 -12.66
CA LEU A 158 -6.87 9.96 -12.92
C LEU A 158 -7.47 9.01 -11.88
N SER A 159 -6.78 7.91 -11.56
CA SER A 159 -7.24 6.93 -10.57
C SER A 159 -7.34 7.51 -9.16
N MET A 160 -6.44 8.43 -8.80
CA MET A 160 -6.52 9.14 -7.53
C MET A 160 -7.71 10.09 -7.49
N VAL A 161 -7.90 10.91 -8.51
CA VAL A 161 -9.04 11.86 -8.59
C VAL A 161 -10.35 11.11 -8.55
N LEU A 162 -10.46 10.02 -9.31
CA LEU A 162 -11.64 9.16 -9.30
C LEU A 162 -11.81 8.40 -7.98
N GLY A 163 -10.77 8.26 -7.15
CA GLY A 163 -10.85 7.53 -5.88
C GLY A 163 -11.26 8.40 -4.68
N MET A 164 -11.15 9.73 -4.81
CA MET A 164 -11.36 10.67 -3.72
C MET A 164 -12.81 10.68 -3.20
N GLY A 165 -12.97 10.55 -1.88
CA GLY A 165 -14.24 10.78 -1.19
C GLY A 165 -15.26 9.63 -1.28
N MET A 166 -14.85 8.46 -1.76
CA MET A 166 -15.71 7.27 -1.87
C MET A 166 -15.18 6.09 -1.06
N PRO A 167 -16.02 5.09 -0.72
CA PRO A 167 -15.55 3.81 -0.18
C PRO A 167 -14.58 3.13 -1.16
N THR A 168 -13.55 2.46 -0.64
CA THR A 168 -12.46 1.87 -1.43
C THR A 168 -12.93 0.94 -2.55
N THR A 169 -14.00 0.18 -2.30
CA THR A 169 -14.62 -0.71 -3.29
C THR A 169 -15.20 0.08 -4.47
N ALA A 170 -15.97 1.13 -4.20
CA ALA A 170 -16.56 1.99 -5.23
C ALA A 170 -15.48 2.76 -6.01
N SER A 171 -14.47 3.29 -5.30
CA SER A 171 -13.30 3.97 -5.90
C SER A 171 -12.58 3.08 -6.91
N TYR A 172 -12.31 1.82 -6.55
CA TYR A 172 -11.66 0.88 -7.46
C TYR A 172 -12.52 0.55 -8.67
N VAL A 173 -13.81 0.23 -8.46
CA VAL A 173 -14.71 -0.13 -9.56
C VAL A 173 -14.80 1.01 -10.58
N MET A 174 -14.95 2.24 -10.11
CA MET A 174 -14.96 3.43 -10.95
C MET A 174 -13.60 3.62 -11.66
N ALA A 175 -12.50 3.67 -10.92
CA ALA A 175 -11.18 3.92 -11.49
C ALA A 175 -10.79 2.84 -12.52
N SER A 176 -11.11 1.57 -12.26
CA SER A 176 -10.82 0.46 -13.18
C SER A 176 -11.62 0.55 -14.48
N ALA A 177 -12.86 1.03 -14.44
CA ALA A 177 -13.67 1.19 -15.65
C ALA A 177 -13.16 2.32 -16.56
N VAL A 178 -12.56 3.37 -15.99
CA VAL A 178 -12.17 4.58 -16.73
C VAL A 178 -10.67 4.61 -17.05
N ALA A 179 -9.82 4.26 -16.10
CA ALA A 179 -8.38 4.47 -16.19
C ALA A 179 -7.60 3.23 -16.67
N ALA A 180 -8.12 2.02 -16.44
CA ALA A 180 -7.48 0.78 -16.88
C ALA A 180 -7.37 0.65 -18.41
N PRO A 181 -8.39 1.03 -19.22
CA PRO A 181 -8.32 0.89 -20.68
C PRO A 181 -7.07 1.54 -21.31
N ALA A 182 -6.62 2.69 -20.79
CA ALA A 182 -5.43 3.38 -21.30
C ALA A 182 -4.17 2.51 -21.26
N LEU A 183 -3.97 1.76 -20.17
CA LEU A 183 -2.80 0.89 -20.02
C LEU A 183 -2.97 -0.43 -20.75
N ILE A 184 -4.20 -0.98 -20.80
CA ILE A 184 -4.50 -2.20 -21.56
C ILE A 184 -4.27 -1.97 -23.06
N LEU A 185 -4.62 -0.80 -23.59
CA LEU A 185 -4.38 -0.41 -24.98
C LEU A 185 -2.88 -0.33 -25.33
N LEU A 186 -2.01 -0.04 -24.35
CA LEU A 186 -0.54 -0.12 -24.50
C LEU A 186 0.01 -1.55 -24.45
N GLY A 187 -0.85 -2.56 -24.30
CA GLY A 187 -0.46 -3.96 -24.17
C GLY A 187 -0.07 -4.36 -22.74
N CYS A 188 -0.34 -3.53 -21.72
CA CYS A 188 -0.12 -3.94 -20.34
C CYS A 188 -1.09 -5.07 -19.95
N ARG A 189 -0.64 -5.98 -19.10
CA ARG A 189 -1.43 -7.14 -18.69
C ARG A 189 -2.60 -6.70 -17.81
N PRO A 190 -3.83 -7.21 -18.02
CA PRO A 190 -5.00 -6.75 -17.28
C PRO A 190 -4.83 -6.83 -15.76
N LEU A 191 -4.24 -7.91 -15.24
CA LEU A 191 -4.07 -8.09 -13.80
C LEU A 191 -3.23 -6.95 -13.18
N ASP A 192 -2.10 -6.62 -13.80
CA ASP A 192 -1.18 -5.59 -13.31
C ASP A 192 -1.84 -4.22 -13.38
N VAL A 193 -2.57 -3.95 -14.47
CA VAL A 193 -3.32 -2.70 -14.65
C VAL A 193 -4.40 -2.55 -13.58
N HIS A 194 -5.20 -3.60 -13.35
CA HIS A 194 -6.22 -3.56 -12.31
C HIS A 194 -5.61 -3.38 -10.92
N PHE A 195 -4.48 -4.02 -10.62
CA PHE A 195 -3.74 -3.80 -9.37
C PHE A 195 -3.17 -2.38 -9.28
N PHE A 196 -2.61 -1.85 -10.35
CA PHE A 196 -2.07 -0.48 -10.42
C PHE A 196 -3.16 0.54 -10.09
N VAL A 197 -4.30 0.44 -10.76
CA VAL A 197 -5.44 1.33 -10.55
C VAL A 197 -6.04 1.14 -9.16
N PHE A 198 -6.14 -0.10 -8.66
CA PHE A 198 -6.59 -0.39 -7.29
C PHE A 198 -5.70 0.28 -6.24
N PHE A 199 -4.38 0.16 -6.36
CA PHE A 199 -3.43 0.78 -5.44
C PHE A 199 -3.63 2.30 -5.35
N TYR A 200 -3.78 2.99 -6.48
CA TYR A 200 -3.97 4.44 -6.47
C TYR A 200 -5.37 4.89 -6.09
N ALA A 201 -6.39 4.10 -6.41
CA ALA A 201 -7.73 4.33 -5.89
C ALA A 201 -7.74 4.27 -4.35
N VAL A 202 -7.00 3.35 -3.74
CA VAL A 202 -6.86 3.26 -2.28
C VAL A 202 -5.96 4.36 -1.71
N LEU A 203 -4.81 4.63 -2.32
CA LEU A 203 -3.87 5.68 -1.88
C LEU A 203 -4.44 7.09 -2.02
N SER A 204 -5.49 7.29 -2.84
CA SER A 204 -6.24 8.55 -2.89
C SER A 204 -6.76 8.98 -1.51
N SER A 205 -7.10 8.02 -0.63
CA SER A 205 -7.57 8.29 0.73
C SER A 205 -6.50 8.81 1.67
N VAL A 206 -5.21 8.68 1.31
CA VAL A 206 -4.05 9.20 2.04
C VAL A 206 -3.56 10.52 1.44
N THR A 207 -4.12 10.94 0.30
CA THR A 207 -3.70 12.14 -0.43
C THR A 207 -4.68 13.30 -0.18
N PRO A 208 -4.22 14.54 0.11
CA PRO A 208 -5.04 15.74 0.08
C PRO A 208 -5.72 15.89 -1.29
N PRO A 209 -6.96 16.39 -1.35
CA PRO A 209 -7.67 17.15 -0.32
C PRO A 209 -8.46 16.31 0.70
N VAL A 210 -8.66 15.00 0.49
CA VAL A 210 -9.60 14.19 1.29
C VAL A 210 -8.96 13.61 2.56
N CYS A 211 -7.77 12.99 2.45
CA CYS A 211 -6.90 12.52 3.55
C CYS A 211 -7.57 12.18 4.92
N VAL A 212 -8.67 11.42 4.94
CA VAL A 212 -9.58 11.35 6.11
C VAL A 212 -8.89 10.79 7.36
N GLY A 213 -8.02 9.79 7.16
CA GLY A 213 -7.27 9.18 8.24
C GLY A 213 -6.32 10.16 8.93
N ALA A 214 -5.58 10.94 8.14
CA ALA A 214 -4.62 11.90 8.68
C ALA A 214 -5.33 13.09 9.34
N TYR A 215 -6.44 13.57 8.77
CA TYR A 215 -7.22 14.66 9.36
C TYR A 215 -7.90 14.24 10.67
N THR A 216 -8.45 13.03 10.73
CA THR A 216 -8.99 12.47 11.98
C THR A 216 -7.89 12.32 13.03
N ALA A 217 -6.73 11.78 12.65
CA ALA A 217 -5.58 11.65 13.55
C ALA A 217 -5.07 13.01 14.04
N ALA A 218 -5.04 14.02 13.18
CA ALA A 218 -4.67 15.39 13.54
C ALA A 218 -5.64 15.99 14.57
N GLY A 219 -6.95 15.75 14.40
CA GLY A 219 -7.98 16.18 15.36
C GLY A 219 -7.82 15.52 16.74
N ILE A 220 -7.46 14.23 16.78
CA ILE A 220 -7.18 13.51 18.04
C ILE A 220 -5.89 14.01 18.68
N ALA A 221 -4.86 14.30 17.89
CA ALA A 221 -3.54 14.71 18.36
C ALA A 221 -3.42 16.23 18.65
N GLY A 222 -4.43 17.03 18.32
CA GLY A 222 -4.35 18.50 18.39
C GLY A 222 -3.33 19.11 17.41
N ALA A 223 -3.04 18.42 16.32
CA ALA A 223 -2.09 18.86 15.29
C ALA A 223 -2.80 19.56 14.13
N ASP A 224 -2.04 20.33 13.35
CA ASP A 224 -2.54 20.95 12.12
C ASP A 224 -2.91 19.87 11.07
N PRO A 225 -4.17 19.80 10.60
CA PRO A 225 -4.61 18.77 9.66
C PRO A 225 -3.83 18.76 8.35
N ASN A 226 -3.52 19.93 7.80
CA ASN A 226 -2.80 20.04 6.53
C ASN A 226 -1.36 19.56 6.67
N LYS A 227 -0.65 19.99 7.72
CA LYS A 227 0.72 19.52 8.01
C LYS A 227 0.76 18.01 8.24
N THR A 228 -0.22 17.47 8.96
CA THR A 228 -0.32 16.04 9.22
C THR A 228 -0.53 15.26 7.92
N ALA A 229 -1.39 15.75 7.03
CA ALA A 229 -1.64 15.12 5.73
C ALA A 229 -0.41 15.15 4.80
N PHE A 230 0.32 16.27 4.73
CA PHE A 230 1.56 16.30 3.95
C PHE A 230 2.63 15.38 4.53
N THR A 231 2.70 15.28 5.86
CA THR A 231 3.61 14.36 6.54
C THR A 231 3.25 12.90 6.26
N SER A 232 1.95 12.55 6.24
CA SER A 232 1.52 11.19 5.91
C SER A 232 1.84 10.80 4.47
N ILE A 233 1.70 11.71 3.50
CA ILE A 233 2.15 11.45 2.11
C ILE A 233 3.65 11.21 2.07
N LYS A 234 4.44 12.05 2.75
CA LYS A 234 5.91 11.92 2.79
C LYS A 234 6.32 10.53 3.30
N LEU A 235 5.67 10.05 4.35
CA LEU A 235 5.91 8.71 4.92
C LEU A 235 5.40 7.60 4.00
N ALA A 236 4.31 7.82 3.27
CA ALA A 236 3.71 6.86 2.35
C ALA A 236 4.35 6.87 0.94
N LEU A 237 5.26 7.80 0.63
CA LEU A 237 5.81 7.98 -0.73
C LEU A 237 6.43 6.71 -1.29
N SER A 238 7.04 5.88 -0.43
CA SER A 238 7.56 4.57 -0.83
C SER A 238 6.48 3.67 -1.44
N GLY A 239 5.26 3.74 -0.92
CA GLY A 239 4.11 3.02 -1.43
C GLY A 239 3.55 3.55 -2.75
N PHE A 240 3.84 4.80 -3.12
CA PHE A 240 3.47 5.36 -4.42
C PHE A 240 4.38 4.87 -5.55
N ILE A 241 5.59 4.37 -5.24
CA ILE A 241 6.50 3.85 -6.26
C ILE A 241 6.20 2.39 -6.58
N VAL A 242 5.81 1.58 -5.57
CA VAL A 242 5.55 0.13 -5.71
C VAL A 242 4.67 -0.23 -6.93
N PRO A 243 3.58 0.50 -7.26
CA PRO A 243 2.77 0.18 -8.42
C PRO A 243 3.46 0.33 -9.77
N PHE A 244 4.33 1.33 -9.93
CA PHE A 244 5.12 1.45 -11.15
C PHE A 244 6.02 0.23 -11.35
N VAL A 245 6.59 -0.27 -10.25
CA VAL A 245 7.53 -1.39 -10.26
C VAL A 245 6.92 -2.61 -10.90
N PHE A 246 5.76 -3.07 -10.45
CA PHE A 246 5.19 -4.31 -10.96
C PHE A 246 4.59 -4.20 -12.37
N VAL A 247 4.35 -2.98 -12.88
CA VAL A 247 3.98 -2.80 -14.30
C VAL A 247 5.21 -2.91 -15.21
N TYR A 248 6.37 -2.39 -14.79
CA TYR A 248 7.64 -2.59 -15.50
C TYR A 248 8.23 -3.97 -15.31
N ALA A 249 7.99 -4.58 -14.14
CA ALA A 249 8.50 -5.86 -13.70
C ALA A 249 7.37 -6.82 -13.32
N PRO A 250 6.58 -7.29 -14.30
CA PRO A 250 5.64 -8.38 -14.19
C PRO A 250 5.95 -9.51 -13.20
N GLU A 251 7.20 -9.95 -13.16
CA GLU A 251 7.69 -11.06 -12.34
C GLU A 251 7.51 -10.83 -10.84
N ILE A 252 7.54 -9.57 -10.39
CA ILE A 252 7.38 -9.19 -8.98
C ILE A 252 5.99 -9.54 -8.46
N MET A 253 4.97 -9.59 -9.33
CA MET A 253 3.63 -10.06 -8.96
C MET A 253 3.52 -11.58 -8.94
N LEU A 254 4.63 -12.33 -9.05
CA LEU A 254 4.60 -13.80 -9.11
C LEU A 254 3.70 -14.34 -10.23
N THR A 255 3.37 -13.48 -11.20
CA THR A 255 2.57 -13.79 -12.37
C THR A 255 3.51 -13.68 -13.56
N ASN A 256 3.79 -14.81 -14.19
CA ASN A 256 4.78 -14.95 -15.27
C ASN A 256 6.24 -15.02 -14.78
N VAL A 257 6.49 -15.92 -13.82
CA VAL A 257 7.86 -16.26 -13.38
C VAL A 257 8.52 -17.09 -14.48
N GLU A 258 9.44 -16.49 -15.23
CA GLU A 258 10.26 -17.20 -16.21
C GLU A 258 11.39 -18.00 -15.53
N SER A 259 11.98 -17.43 -14.47
CA SER A 259 13.06 -18.03 -13.70
C SER A 259 12.99 -17.64 -12.22
N TRP A 260 12.93 -18.64 -11.33
CA TRP A 260 12.86 -18.39 -9.88
C TRP A 260 14.05 -17.60 -9.34
N PRO A 261 15.31 -17.88 -9.74
CA PRO A 261 16.46 -17.08 -9.33
C PRO A 261 16.35 -15.59 -9.69
N THR A 262 15.89 -15.25 -10.90
CA THR A 262 15.79 -13.85 -11.33
C THR A 262 14.70 -13.12 -10.57
N THR A 263 13.54 -13.76 -10.38
CA THR A 263 12.43 -13.17 -9.63
C THR A 263 12.80 -12.97 -8.15
N ILE A 264 13.46 -13.94 -7.50
CA ILE A 264 13.92 -13.77 -6.11
C ILE A 264 14.93 -12.63 -6.02
N PHE A 265 15.87 -12.54 -6.97
CA PHE A 265 16.83 -11.45 -7.01
C PHE A 265 16.14 -10.09 -7.18
N ALA A 266 15.17 -9.98 -8.09
CA ALA A 266 14.38 -8.78 -8.30
C ALA A 266 13.57 -8.35 -7.06
N ILE A 267 13.05 -9.32 -6.28
CA ILE A 267 12.38 -9.04 -5.01
C ILE A 267 13.38 -8.47 -4.00
N LEU A 268 14.58 -9.05 -3.90
CA LEU A 268 15.62 -8.59 -3.00
C LEU A 268 16.12 -7.18 -3.37
N THR A 269 16.35 -6.92 -4.67
CA THR A 269 16.77 -5.59 -5.13
C THR A 269 15.67 -4.56 -4.90
N ALA A 270 14.40 -4.90 -5.12
CA ALA A 270 13.27 -4.03 -4.80
C ALA A 270 13.17 -3.71 -3.31
N ILE A 271 13.41 -4.66 -2.40
CA ILE A 271 13.44 -4.42 -0.94
C ILE A 271 14.53 -3.40 -0.59
N VAL A 272 15.72 -3.54 -1.17
CA VAL A 272 16.84 -2.59 -0.96
C VAL A 272 16.55 -1.24 -1.60
N GLY A 273 15.95 -1.21 -2.80
CA GLY A 273 15.55 0.01 -3.48
C GLY A 273 14.50 0.80 -2.70
N VAL A 274 13.50 0.12 -2.13
CA VAL A 274 12.50 0.73 -1.24
C VAL A 274 13.15 1.31 0.02
N TYR A 275 14.17 0.66 0.58
CA TYR A 275 14.96 1.23 1.68
C TYR A 275 15.73 2.48 1.24
N GLY A 276 16.36 2.45 0.07
CA GLY A 276 17.03 3.62 -0.52
C GLY A 276 16.09 4.80 -0.76
N LEU A 277 14.84 4.51 -1.14
CA LEU A 277 13.80 5.51 -1.31
C LEU A 277 13.39 6.14 0.03
N ALA A 278 13.26 5.35 1.09
CA ALA A 278 13.03 5.85 2.45
C ALA A 278 14.19 6.75 2.93
N ILE A 279 15.43 6.41 2.59
CA ILE A 279 16.60 7.27 2.86
C ILE A 279 16.50 8.60 2.11
N ALA A 280 16.08 8.57 0.84
CA ALA A 280 15.94 9.78 0.03
C ALA A 280 14.86 10.73 0.57
N THR A 281 13.72 10.19 1.03
CA THR A 281 12.60 10.97 1.56
C THR A 281 12.87 11.52 2.96
N GLU A 282 13.38 10.69 3.86
CA GLU A 282 13.64 11.08 5.25
C GLU A 282 14.94 11.87 5.39
N GLY A 283 15.92 11.53 4.55
CA GLY A 283 17.23 12.17 4.52
C GLY A 283 18.00 12.02 5.83
N PHE A 284 17.82 10.87 6.47
CA PHE A 284 18.46 10.49 7.71
C PHE A 284 18.74 8.98 7.66
N ILE A 285 19.91 8.58 8.16
CA ILE A 285 20.26 7.17 8.37
C ILE A 285 20.71 7.03 9.82
N VAL A 286 21.92 7.51 10.10
CA VAL A 286 22.47 7.71 11.46
C VAL A 286 22.68 9.21 11.70
N HIS A 287 23.07 9.93 10.65
CA HIS A 287 23.13 11.39 10.62
C HIS A 287 22.35 11.95 9.43
N LYS A 288 22.11 13.26 9.44
CA LYS A 288 21.49 13.99 8.34
C LYS A 288 22.25 13.73 7.03
N VAL A 289 21.55 13.22 6.03
CA VAL A 289 22.08 13.00 4.67
C VAL A 289 22.04 14.33 3.91
N PRO A 290 23.15 14.77 3.30
CA PRO A 290 23.18 16.01 2.51
C PRO A 290 22.25 15.88 1.30
N PHE A 291 21.78 17.02 0.77
CA PHE A 291 20.81 17.06 -0.33
C PHE A 291 21.25 16.23 -1.55
N TRP A 292 22.53 16.34 -1.95
CA TRP A 292 23.10 15.51 -3.02
C TRP A 292 23.05 14.01 -2.73
N GLY A 293 23.30 13.62 -1.47
CA GLY A 293 23.19 12.22 -1.04
C GLY A 293 21.77 11.68 -1.12
N ARG A 294 20.75 12.53 -0.92
CA ARG A 294 19.34 12.16 -1.12
C ARG A 294 19.03 11.91 -2.58
N PHE A 295 19.54 12.74 -3.48
CA PHE A 295 19.36 12.54 -4.93
C PHE A 295 20.03 11.26 -5.41
N LEU A 296 21.25 10.96 -4.94
CA LEU A 296 21.93 9.70 -5.24
C LEU A 296 21.19 8.48 -4.68
N ALA A 297 20.64 8.59 -3.46
CA ALA A 297 19.81 7.53 -2.89
C ALA A 297 18.50 7.32 -3.68
N PHE A 298 17.87 8.40 -4.16
CA PHE A 298 16.69 8.34 -5.00
C PHE A 298 16.99 7.70 -6.37
N ALA A 299 18.06 8.13 -7.03
CA ALA A 299 18.49 7.56 -8.30
C ALA A 299 18.87 6.08 -8.15
N GLY A 300 19.61 5.73 -7.10
CA GLY A 300 19.98 4.34 -6.78
C GLY A 300 18.76 3.48 -6.44
N ALA A 301 17.77 4.03 -5.75
CA ALA A 301 16.51 3.35 -5.46
C ALA A 301 15.74 3.02 -6.73
N ILE A 302 15.58 3.98 -7.66
CA ILE A 302 14.90 3.73 -8.95
C ILE A 302 15.65 2.68 -9.77
N LEU A 303 16.98 2.74 -9.81
CA LEU A 303 17.82 1.79 -10.54
C LEU A 303 17.74 0.37 -10.02
N LEU A 304 17.60 0.17 -8.69
CA LEU A 304 17.39 -1.15 -8.07
C LEU A 304 15.96 -1.67 -8.20
N ILE A 305 15.02 -0.74 -8.37
CA ILE A 305 13.60 -1.04 -8.48
C ILE A 305 13.25 -1.51 -9.90
N VAL A 306 13.86 -0.92 -10.93
CA VAL A 306 13.70 -1.38 -12.32
C VAL A 306 14.65 -2.56 -12.55
N PRO A 307 14.14 -3.78 -12.84
CA PRO A 307 14.99 -4.94 -12.99
C PRO A 307 15.98 -4.77 -14.13
N GLY A 308 17.25 -5.04 -13.84
CA GLY A 308 18.28 -5.06 -14.85
C GLY A 308 19.66 -5.13 -14.22
N ILE A 309 20.47 -6.09 -14.62
CA ILE A 309 21.79 -6.37 -14.02
C ILE A 309 22.67 -5.11 -13.94
N TYR A 310 22.68 -4.29 -15.00
CA TYR A 310 23.44 -3.04 -15.03
C TYR A 310 22.86 -1.96 -14.11
N GLY A 311 21.52 -1.88 -14.01
CA GLY A 311 20.81 -1.00 -13.10
C GLY A 311 21.06 -1.39 -11.65
N ASP A 312 21.01 -2.68 -11.35
CA ASP A 312 21.21 -3.22 -10.00
C ASP A 312 22.62 -2.93 -9.49
N VAL A 313 23.65 -3.20 -10.31
CA VAL A 313 25.06 -2.89 -9.95
C VAL A 313 25.25 -1.40 -9.70
N GLY A 314 24.70 -0.55 -10.58
CA GLY A 314 24.75 0.90 -10.41
C GLY A 314 24.03 1.38 -9.15
N GLY A 315 22.84 0.85 -8.89
CA GLY A 315 22.03 1.21 -7.74
C GLY A 315 22.62 0.74 -6.41
N PHE A 316 23.19 -0.47 -6.35
CA PHE A 316 23.95 -0.94 -5.19
C PHE A 316 25.19 -0.08 -4.94
N ALA A 317 25.93 0.30 -5.98
CA ALA A 317 27.10 1.17 -5.85
C ALA A 317 26.71 2.55 -5.27
N LEU A 318 25.63 3.15 -5.78
CA LEU A 318 25.13 4.45 -5.30
C LEU A 318 24.65 4.40 -3.85
N LEU A 319 23.83 3.41 -3.48
CA LEU A 319 23.36 3.28 -2.09
C LEU A 319 24.49 2.97 -1.12
N SER A 320 25.41 2.07 -1.50
CA SER A 320 26.57 1.75 -0.67
C SER A 320 27.46 2.98 -0.45
N PHE A 321 27.64 3.81 -1.48
CA PHE A 321 28.38 5.07 -1.36
C PHE A 321 27.71 6.04 -0.39
N VAL A 322 26.40 6.24 -0.48
CA VAL A 322 25.65 7.13 0.41
C VAL A 322 25.71 6.65 1.87
N ILE A 323 25.51 5.35 2.09
CA ILE A 323 25.56 4.75 3.43
C ILE A 323 26.98 4.87 4.01
N PHE A 324 28.00 4.50 3.24
CA PHE A 324 29.40 4.55 3.67
C PHE A 324 29.86 5.98 4.00
N TYR A 325 29.44 6.96 3.20
CA TYR A 325 29.71 8.37 3.47
C TYR A 325 29.05 8.83 4.78
N ASN A 326 27.79 8.44 5.03
CA ASN A 326 27.08 8.78 6.26
C ASN A 326 27.75 8.17 7.52
N VAL A 327 28.18 6.91 7.44
CA VAL A 327 28.88 6.22 8.55
C VAL A 327 30.30 6.79 8.77
N LYS A 328 31.01 7.23 7.73
CA LYS A 328 32.31 7.90 7.90
C LYS A 328 32.19 9.25 8.60
N ILE A 329 31.11 9.99 8.37
CA ILE A 329 30.83 11.25 9.10
C ILE A 329 30.62 10.97 10.59
N GLN A 330 29.93 9.87 10.96
CA GLN A 330 29.75 9.44 12.34
C GLN A 330 31.09 9.25 13.08
N LYS A 331 32.05 8.55 12.46
CA LYS A 331 33.37 8.31 13.06
C LYS A 331 34.14 9.61 13.31
N LYS A 332 34.05 10.60 12.40
CA LYS A 332 34.68 11.91 12.59
C LYS A 332 34.00 12.75 13.67
N GLY A 333 32.67 12.66 13.81
CA GLY A 333 31.91 13.36 14.85
C GLY A 333 32.18 12.83 16.26
N SER A 334 32.25 11.50 16.44
CA SER A 334 32.58 10.90 17.74
C SER A 334 34.05 11.08 18.15
N GLN A 335 35.00 11.21 17.20
CA GLN A 335 36.41 11.51 17.51
C GLN A 335 36.68 12.96 17.90
N SER A 336 35.74 13.88 17.69
CA SER A 336 35.85 15.29 18.12
C SER A 336 35.25 15.56 19.51
N LEU A 337 34.55 14.58 20.09
CA LEU A 337 33.85 14.65 21.37
C LEU A 337 34.50 13.76 22.46
N ALA A 338 35.58 13.06 22.11
CA ALA A 338 36.44 12.29 23.01
C ALA A 338 37.81 12.96 23.08
#